data_AF-A0A7U9PZL6-F1
#
_entry.id   AF-A0A7U9PZL6-F1
#
_cell.length_a   1.000
_cell.length_b   1.000
_cell.length_c   1.000
_cell.angle_alpha   90.00
_cell.angle_beta   90.00
_cell.angle_gamma   90.00
#
_symmetry.space_group_name_H-M   'P 1'
#
loop_
_entity.id
_entity.type
_entity.pdbx_description
1 polymer ?
#
loop_
_entity_poly.entity_id
_entity_poly.type
_entity_poly.pdbx_seq_one_letter_code
_entity_poly.pdbx_strand_id
1 'polypeptide(L)' 'MLTMWPVVTEDVLLQQVGGPTVVRAQLEHLPAMAEEPNVTVQASPFSPGAHAGMFGSYLLLSFARM' A
#
# COMPACT_ATOMS: atom_id res chain seq x y z
N MET A 1 18.01 2.07 -11.33
CA MET A 1 17.19 2.55 -10.19
C MET A 1 15.93 1.69 -10.12
N LEU A 2 15.44 1.38 -8.92
CA LEU A 2 14.23 0.56 -8.75
C LEU A 2 12.98 1.45 -8.83
N THR A 3 11.99 1.04 -9.61
CA THR A 3 10.67 1.70 -9.67
C THR A 3 9.67 0.90 -8.86
N MET A 4 8.85 1.59 -8.06
CA MET A 4 7.84 0.98 -7.21
C MET A 4 6.43 1.38 -7.68
N TRP A 5 5.57 0.40 -7.91
CA TRP A 5 4.16 0.64 -8.24
C TRP A 5 3.23 -0.28 -7.44
N PRO A 6 3.02 -0.01 -6.15
CA PRO A 6 2.01 -0.73 -5.38
C PRO A 6 0.61 -0.37 -5.86
N VAL A 7 -0.22 -1.41 -6.04
CA VAL A 7 -1.68 -1.29 -6.13
C VAL A 7 -2.24 -1.72 -4.79
N VAL A 8 -2.94 -0.81 -4.10
CA VAL A 8 -3.49 -1.00 -2.76
C VAL A 8 -5.01 -0.96 -2.86
N THR A 9 -5.68 -1.94 -2.29
CA THR A 9 -7.15 -1.96 -2.23
C THR A 9 -7.65 -1.07 -1.09
N GLU A 10 -8.83 -0.49 -1.25
CA GLU A 10 -9.42 0.45 -0.31
C GLU A 10 -9.62 -0.16 1.10
N ASP A 11 -9.91 -1.46 1.19
CA ASP A 11 -10.05 -2.17 2.47
C ASP A 11 -8.77 -2.12 3.32
N VAL A 12 -7.59 -2.18 2.69
CA VAL A 12 -6.29 -2.11 3.37
C VAL A 12 -6.05 -0.73 3.97
N LEU A 13 -6.50 0.33 3.30
CA LEU A 13 -6.39 1.70 3.82
C LEU A 13 -7.25 1.94 5.07
N LEU A 14 -8.27 1.08 5.29
CA LEU A 14 -9.12 1.11 6.47
C LEU A 14 -8.65 0.20 7.60
N GLN A 15 -7.69 -0.70 7.37
CA GLN A 15 -7.19 -1.61 8.40
C GLN A 15 -6.32 -0.85 9.42
N GLN A 16 -6.69 -0.94 10.69
CA GLN A 16 -5.92 -0.33 11.78
C GLN A 16 -4.85 -1.28 12.31
N VAL A 17 -3.70 -1.32 11.64
CA VAL A 17 -2.50 -2.02 12.14
C VAL A 17 -1.69 -1.07 13.01
N GLY A 18 -1.50 -1.40 14.29
CA GLY A 18 -0.77 -0.55 15.23
C GLY A 18 -1.58 0.63 15.82
N GLY A 19 -2.88 0.72 15.49
CA GLY A 19 -3.83 1.67 16.08
C GLY A 19 -4.05 2.97 15.29
N PRO A 20 -4.95 3.85 15.78
CA PRO A 20 -5.43 5.01 15.02
C PRO A 20 -4.36 6.04 14.65
N THR A 21 -3.39 6.26 15.53
CA THR A 21 -2.28 7.20 15.27
C THR A 21 -1.37 6.69 14.16
N VAL A 22 -1.13 5.37 14.11
CA VAL A 22 -0.26 4.74 13.11
C VAL A 22 -0.91 4.80 11.74
N VAL A 23 -2.19 4.41 11.61
CA VAL A 23 -2.87 4.43 10.31
C VAL A 23 -2.98 5.85 9.76
N ARG A 24 -3.19 6.86 10.61
CA ARG A 24 -3.18 8.27 10.19
C ARG A 24 -1.83 8.65 9.58
N ALA A 25 -0.74 8.38 10.29
CA ALA A 25 0.60 8.69 9.80
C ALA A 25 0.94 7.94 8.50
N GLN A 26 0.50 6.68 8.38
CA GLN A 26 0.66 5.90 7.14
C GLN A 26 -0.09 6.53 5.97
N LEU A 27 -1.36 6.92 6.16
CA LEU A 27 -2.16 7.56 5.12
C LEU A 27 -1.59 8.92 4.70
N GLU A 28 -1.07 9.71 5.65
CA GLU A 28 -0.39 10.98 5.38
C GLU A 28 0.95 10.78 4.63
N HIS A 29 1.60 9.63 4.80
CA HIS A 29 2.87 9.31 4.15
C HIS A 29 2.73 8.88 2.68
N LEU A 30 1.60 8.28 2.29
CA LEU A 30 1.40 7.78 0.92
C LEU A 30 1.50 8.89 -0.15
N PRO A 31 0.86 10.07 0.00
CA PRO A 31 1.03 11.18 -0.94
C PRO A 31 2.48 11.67 -1.01
N ALA A 32 3.16 11.79 0.13
CA ALA A 32 4.56 12.23 0.17
C ALA A 32 5.48 11.27 -0.60
N MET A 33 5.23 9.96 -0.54
CA MET A 33 5.97 8.99 -1.35
C MET A 33 5.63 9.07 -2.83
N ALA A 34 4.38 9.38 -3.19
CA ALA A 34 3.96 9.54 -4.57
C ALA A 34 4.53 10.81 -5.25
N GLU A 35 5.21 11.70 -4.50
CA GLU A 35 5.97 12.83 -5.06
C GLU A 35 7.34 12.39 -5.62
N GLU A 36 7.86 11.22 -5.20
CA GLU A 36 9.12 10.68 -5.72
C GLU A 36 8.95 10.18 -7.17
N PRO A 37 9.89 10.50 -8.07
CA PRO A 37 9.75 10.23 -9.51
C PRO A 37 9.74 8.74 -9.87
N ASN A 38 10.10 7.86 -8.94
CA ASN A 38 10.15 6.41 -9.12
C ASN A 38 9.07 5.66 -8.32
N VAL A 39 8.07 6.36 -7.78
CA VAL A 39 7.01 5.76 -6.95
C VAL A 39 5.62 6.14 -7.48
N THR A 40 4.80 5.13 -7.74
CA THR A 40 3.38 5.31 -8.09
C THR A 40 2.51 4.54 -7.10
N VAL A 41 1.70 5.24 -6.31
CA VAL A 41 0.73 4.60 -5.41
C VAL A 41 -0.65 4.62 -6.07
N GLN A 42 -1.21 3.45 -6.36
CA GLN A 42 -2.55 3.34 -6.94
C GLN A 42 -3.53 2.74 -5.92
N ALA A 43 -4.60 3.47 -5.61
CA ALA A 43 -5.71 2.97 -4.82
C ALA A 43 -6.77 2.31 -5.72
N SER A 44 -7.21 1.12 -5.36
CA SER A 44 -8.31 0.39 -6.01
C SER A 44 -9.54 0.43 -5.10
N PRO A 45 -10.69 0.95 -5.56
CA PRO A 45 -11.90 1.09 -4.73
C PRO A 45 -12.48 -0.28 -4.33
N PHE A 46 -13.52 -0.31 -3.50
CA PHE A 46 -14.28 -1.55 -3.19
C PHE A 46 -15.04 -2.15 -4.38
N SER A 47 -15.41 -1.32 -5.35
CA SER A 47 -16.32 -1.69 -6.44
C SER A 47 -15.81 -2.73 -7.45
N PRO A 48 -14.52 -2.84 -7.76
CA PRO A 48 -14.07 -3.72 -8.80
C PRO A 48 -13.95 -5.12 -8.14
N GLY A 49 -14.62 -6.12 -8.72
CA GLY A 49 -14.74 -7.48 -8.20
C GLY A 49 -13.42 -8.27 -8.12
N ALA A 50 -13.32 -9.44 -8.75
CA ALA A 50 -12.08 -10.22 -8.72
C ALA A 50 -10.93 -9.48 -9.44
N HIS A 51 -9.79 -9.31 -8.76
CA HIS A 51 -8.56 -8.69 -9.30
C HIS A 51 -7.38 -9.63 -9.22
N ALA A 52 -6.36 -9.41 -10.06
CA ALA A 52 -5.18 -10.26 -10.15
C ALA A 52 -4.43 -10.43 -8.81
N GLY A 53 -4.55 -9.47 -7.88
CA GLY A 53 -3.95 -9.54 -6.54
C GLY A 53 -4.74 -10.35 -5.51
N MET A 54 -6.00 -10.71 -5.77
CA MET A 54 -6.90 -11.34 -4.79
C MET A 54 -6.59 -12.82 -4.54
N PHE A 55 -6.05 -13.53 -5.55
CA PHE A 55 -5.70 -14.94 -5.47
C PHE A 55 -4.25 -15.22 -5.93
N GLY A 56 -3.44 -14.16 -6.02
CA GLY A 56 -2.04 -14.26 -6.45
C GLY A 56 -1.12 -14.80 -5.36
N SER A 57 -0.02 -15.42 -5.77
CA SER A 57 1.09 -15.75 -4.88
C SER A 57 1.70 -14.49 -4.27
N TYR A 58 1.86 -14.44 -2.95
CA TYR A 58 2.49 -13.31 -2.25
C TYR A 58 3.97 -13.59 -1.96
N LEU A 59 4.79 -12.54 -2.01
CA LEU A 59 6.17 -12.53 -1.54
C LEU A 59 6.22 -11.77 -0.21
N LEU A 60 6.58 -12.45 0.88
CA LEU A 60 6.79 -11.79 2.16
C LEU A 60 8.18 -11.15 2.17
N LEU A 61 8.22 -9.82 2.15
CA LEU A 61 9.45 -9.05 2.36
C LEU A 61 9.59 -8.75 3.86
N SER A 62 10.58 -9.35 4.50
CA SER A 62 10.97 -9.00 5.88
C SER A 62 12.20 -8.11 5.84
N PHE A 63 12.09 -6.89 6.38
CA PHE A 63 13.24 -6.03 6.60
C PHE A 63 13.70 -6.19 8.05
N ALA A 64 14.95 -6.62 8.24
CA ALA A 64 15.55 -6.61 9.56
C ALA A 64 15.60 -5.15 10.05
N ARG A 65 15.08 -4.90 11.25
CA ARG A 65 15.17 -3.59 11.89
C ARG A 65 16.65 -3.32 12.20
N MET A 66 17.24 -2.33 11.54
CA MET A 66 18.47 -1.69 12.02
C MET A 66 18.15 -0.71 13.14
#